data_AF-A0A514WK70-F1
#
_entry.id   AF-A0A514WK70-F1
#
_cell.length_a   1.000
_cell.length_b   1.000
_cell.length_c   1.000
_cell.angle_alpha   90.00
_cell.angle_beta   90.00
_cell.angle_gamma   90.00
#
_symmetry.space_group_name_H-M   'P 1'
#
loop_
_entity.id
_entity.type
_entity.pdbx_description
1 polymer ?
#
loop_
_entity_poly.entity_id
_entity_poly.type
_entity_poly.pdbx_seq_one_letter_code
_entity_poly.pdbx_strand_id
1 'polypeptide(L)'
;MVEEDIGLAAEARTYRAFLSYSHADEHFARKLHRWLESYRIPARLVGTETALGTVPPRLTPIFRDRAELPAATSLDREVRLALSQSEALLVLCSPAARASRWVGAEIALFRSLHPNRPIIAALVEGEPEHSFPDALLEADAEGVVHEPIAADFRGDADGPRLARLKIVAGLSGVALDQIIQRDAQRQLRRVIAITLLTVLLTLSMALMLVFALRAQMEAQRQRQQAEGLIEFMLTDLRQKLEGVGRLDVLQTVNQRALGYYADQPDLKDLPAASLDRRARILHAMGEDDHKRGDVAGALAKFNEAHRVTGALLDADPEDPERVFAHAQSEYWLGYVDFIRYRYAAALPRFEAYRDLARRLVQLRPGNREYWRELGYAQGNICSLAVAHGADVAHDAGHDVAHQGPQAGLGECRRALETMQKVDSMKPGDAGVREDIANRHGWLADALRAEGRDREALEQRGAQAAIVQELLREDPKNVSYLVDWMLVRYSTSELLRALGEGTRAEAMRREALSDVDRLIASDPENNDWRVWRRKFGGRPN
;
A
#
# COMPACT_ATOMS: atom_id res chain seq x y z
N MET A 1 107.37 11.31 18.27
CA MET A 1 107.10 10.63 16.99
C MET A 1 106.02 9.61 17.31
N VAL A 2 104.70 9.86 17.21
CA VAL A 2 103.91 10.50 16.11
C VAL A 2 104.30 9.82 14.79
N GLU A 3 103.47 9.01 14.14
CA GLU A 3 102.06 9.20 13.66
C GLU A 3 101.17 7.98 14.07
N GLU A 4 99.93 8.00 14.56
CA GLU A 4 98.64 8.65 14.19
C GLU A 4 98.17 8.38 12.73
N ASP A 5 97.24 7.42 12.59
CA ASP A 5 95.86 7.60 12.05
C ASP A 5 95.84 7.33 10.51
N ILE A 6 94.90 6.66 9.84
CA ILE A 6 93.44 6.81 9.78
C ILE A 6 92.82 5.56 9.08
N GLY A 7 91.71 5.01 9.62
CA GLY A 7 90.57 4.39 8.90
C GLY A 7 90.76 3.04 8.16
N LEU A 8 89.88 2.04 8.22
CA LEU A 8 88.48 1.89 8.65
C LEU A 8 88.28 0.40 8.95
N ALA A 9 87.72 0.08 10.12
CA ALA A 9 87.06 -1.21 10.35
C ALA A 9 85.87 -1.30 9.40
N ALA A 10 86.04 -1.96 8.26
CA ALA A 10 84.93 -2.35 7.40
C ALA A 10 84.24 -3.54 8.08
N GLU A 11 83.12 -3.28 8.77
CA GLU A 11 82.17 -4.31 9.18
C GLU A 11 82.00 -5.34 8.05
N ALA A 12 82.06 -6.63 8.37
CA ALA A 12 81.80 -7.69 7.41
C ALA A 12 80.33 -7.61 6.94
N ARG A 13 80.07 -6.79 5.92
CA ARG A 13 78.74 -6.62 5.32
C ARG A 13 78.38 -7.90 4.60
N THR A 14 77.50 -8.70 5.20
CA THR A 14 76.93 -9.88 4.53
C THR A 14 75.78 -9.42 3.64
N TYR A 15 75.80 -9.81 2.36
CA TYR A 15 74.75 -9.50 1.40
C TYR A 15 73.81 -10.68 1.25
N ARG A 16 72.50 -10.42 1.15
CA ARG A 16 71.49 -11.46 0.91
C ARG A 16 71.60 -12.03 -0.51
N ALA A 17 72.06 -11.21 -1.45
CA ALA A 17 72.36 -11.65 -2.80
C ALA A 17 73.36 -10.70 -3.49
N PHE A 18 74.11 -11.24 -4.46
CA PHE A 18 74.82 -10.48 -5.47
C PHE A 18 74.01 -10.47 -6.78
N LEU A 19 73.77 -9.31 -7.39
CA LEU A 19 73.07 -9.18 -8.66
C LEU A 19 74.09 -9.04 -9.81
N SER A 20 74.26 -10.11 -10.60
CA SER A 20 75.09 -10.16 -11.80
C SER A 20 74.24 -9.91 -13.04
N TYR A 21 74.68 -9.01 -13.92
CA TYR A 21 73.95 -8.62 -15.14
C TYR A 21 74.88 -8.00 -16.21
N SER A 22 74.45 -8.03 -17.48
CA SER A 22 75.14 -7.31 -18.56
C SER A 22 74.76 -5.82 -18.58
N HIS A 23 75.63 -4.94 -19.08
CA HIS A 23 75.32 -3.52 -19.20
C HIS A 23 74.00 -3.25 -19.96
N ALA A 24 73.71 -4.05 -20.99
CA ALA A 24 72.46 -3.98 -21.74
C ALA A 24 71.19 -4.18 -20.87
N ASP A 25 71.31 -4.90 -19.74
CA ASP A 25 70.22 -5.22 -18.82
C ASP A 25 70.10 -4.22 -17.65
N GLU A 26 70.88 -3.13 -17.62
CA GLU A 26 70.97 -2.22 -16.46
C GLU A 26 69.61 -1.66 -16.03
N HIS A 27 68.78 -1.26 -16.99
CA HIS A 27 67.47 -0.70 -16.70
C HIS A 27 66.60 -1.69 -15.93
N PHE A 28 66.62 -2.96 -16.33
CA PHE A 28 65.87 -4.04 -15.70
C PHE A 28 66.46 -4.39 -14.33
N ALA A 29 67.79 -4.53 -14.25
CA ALA A 29 68.52 -4.78 -13.00
C ALA A 29 68.17 -3.75 -11.92
N ARG A 30 68.17 -2.46 -12.26
CA ARG A 30 67.82 -1.37 -11.34
C ARG A 30 66.37 -1.42 -10.87
N LYS A 31 65.43 -1.87 -11.71
CA LYS A 31 64.02 -2.00 -11.34
C LYS A 31 63.80 -3.20 -10.42
N LEU A 32 64.43 -4.33 -10.73
CA LEU A 32 64.35 -5.54 -9.92
C LEU A 32 65.02 -5.35 -8.56
N HIS A 33 66.22 -4.76 -8.52
CA HIS A 33 66.95 -4.46 -7.29
C HIS A 33 66.12 -3.62 -6.31
N ARG A 34 65.57 -2.48 -6.75
CA ARG A 34 64.68 -1.64 -5.91
C ARG A 34 63.45 -2.39 -5.40
N TRP A 35 62.87 -3.27 -6.23
CA TRP A 35 61.72 -4.06 -5.82
C TRP A 35 62.10 -5.10 -4.75
N LEU A 36 63.23 -5.80 -4.92
CA LEU A 36 63.71 -6.79 -3.95
C LEU A 36 64.09 -6.14 -2.61
N GLU A 37 64.74 -4.98 -2.63
CA GLU A 37 65.09 -4.25 -1.40
C GLU A 37 63.88 -3.75 -0.61
N SER A 38 62.78 -3.41 -1.29
CA SER A 38 61.54 -2.95 -0.66
C SER A 38 60.58 -4.07 -0.29
N TYR A 39 60.80 -5.29 -0.78
CA TYR A 39 59.94 -6.43 -0.52
C TYR A 39 60.00 -6.86 0.95
N ARG A 40 58.82 -7.06 1.57
CA ARG A 40 58.69 -7.56 2.95
C ARG A 40 58.17 -8.98 2.93
N ILE A 41 58.93 -9.88 3.55
CA ILE A 41 58.51 -11.28 3.70
C ILE A 41 57.29 -11.35 4.65
N PRO A 42 56.28 -12.19 4.36
CA PRO A 42 55.11 -12.31 5.23
C PRO A 42 55.47 -12.68 6.67
N ALA A 43 54.93 -11.96 7.66
CA ALA A 43 55.30 -12.11 9.07
C ALA A 43 55.20 -13.54 9.64
N ARG A 44 54.31 -14.39 9.09
CA ARG A 44 54.18 -15.81 9.50
C ARG A 44 55.37 -16.69 9.06
N LEU A 45 56.10 -16.24 8.05
CA LEU A 45 57.25 -16.94 7.47
C LEU A 45 58.58 -16.37 7.99
N VAL A 46 58.56 -15.21 8.64
CA VAL A 46 59.78 -14.64 9.24
C VAL A 46 60.13 -15.46 10.47
N GLY A 47 61.39 -15.91 10.57
CA GLY A 47 61.86 -16.76 11.66
C GLY A 47 61.69 -18.26 11.42
N THR A 48 61.12 -18.70 10.29
CA THR A 48 61.09 -20.13 9.95
C THR A 48 62.47 -20.58 9.48
N GLU A 49 62.88 -21.78 9.90
CA GLU A 49 64.11 -22.43 9.43
C GLU A 49 63.92 -23.01 8.03
N THR A 50 64.79 -22.64 7.09
CA THR A 50 64.82 -23.20 5.72
C THR A 50 66.21 -23.76 5.41
N ALA A 51 66.36 -24.40 4.24
CA ALA A 51 67.66 -24.88 3.76
C ALA A 51 68.71 -23.76 3.58
N LEU A 52 68.28 -22.50 3.52
CA LEU A 52 69.13 -21.32 3.39
C LEU A 52 69.29 -20.55 4.73
N GLY A 53 68.83 -21.13 5.84
CA GLY A 53 68.85 -20.54 7.18
C GLY A 53 67.54 -19.88 7.58
N THR A 54 67.57 -19.11 8.68
CA THR A 54 66.39 -18.44 9.22
C THR A 54 65.89 -17.34 8.27
N VAL A 55 64.59 -17.38 7.95
CA VAL A 55 63.99 -16.42 7.02
C VAL A 55 63.92 -15.01 7.62
N PRO A 56 64.51 -14.00 6.96
CA PRO A 56 64.55 -12.63 7.47
C PRO A 56 63.25 -11.86 7.19
N PRO A 57 63.02 -10.70 7.82
CA PRO A 57 61.90 -9.83 7.48
C PRO A 57 62.04 -9.16 6.10
N ARG A 58 63.27 -9.03 5.58
CA ARG A 58 63.60 -8.38 4.29
C ARG A 58 64.80 -9.06 3.63
N LEU A 59 64.89 -8.95 2.31
CA LEU A 59 65.99 -9.49 1.50
C LEU A 59 67.10 -8.45 1.24
N THR A 60 67.35 -7.54 2.18
CA THR A 60 68.34 -6.45 2.08
C THR A 60 69.52 -6.73 3.03
N PRO A 61 70.77 -6.37 2.69
CA PRO A 61 71.20 -5.67 1.47
C PRO A 61 71.44 -6.61 0.27
N ILE A 62 71.12 -6.15 -0.94
CA ILE A 62 71.50 -6.82 -2.21
C ILE A 62 72.60 -6.00 -2.87
N PHE A 63 73.74 -6.62 -3.13
CA PHE A 63 74.83 -5.97 -3.85
C PHE A 63 74.49 -5.90 -5.34
N ARG A 64 74.70 -4.74 -5.95
CA ARG A 64 74.55 -4.52 -7.39
C ARG A 64 75.77 -3.73 -7.85
N ASP A 65 76.59 -4.34 -8.70
CA ASP A 65 77.72 -3.64 -9.29
C ASP A 65 77.26 -2.66 -10.39
N ARG A 66 78.08 -1.64 -10.69
CA ARG A 66 77.94 -0.78 -11.86
C ARG A 66 78.80 -1.35 -12.97
N ALA A 67 78.19 -2.10 -13.89
CA ALA A 67 78.87 -2.60 -15.07
C ALA A 67 79.35 -1.44 -15.97
N GLU A 68 80.64 -1.07 -15.87
CA GLU A 68 81.61 -0.82 -16.97
C GLU A 68 82.89 -0.07 -16.49
N LEU A 69 84.09 -0.68 -16.59
CA LEU A 69 85.24 -0.25 -17.44
C LEU A 69 86.62 -0.85 -17.03
N PRO A 70 87.57 -0.94 -18.00
CA PRO A 70 88.94 -1.35 -17.80
C PRO A 70 89.78 -0.20 -17.21
N ALA A 71 90.47 -0.50 -16.10
CA ALA A 71 91.46 0.29 -15.36
C ALA A 71 91.04 0.70 -13.93
N ALA A 72 91.02 -0.27 -13.01
CA ALA A 72 91.32 -0.07 -11.58
C ALA A 72 91.50 -1.43 -10.89
N THR A 73 92.67 -1.66 -10.27
CA THR A 73 92.95 -2.84 -9.43
C THR A 73 92.12 -2.90 -8.13
N SER A 74 91.34 -1.86 -7.81
CA SER A 74 90.50 -1.77 -6.61
C SER A 74 89.08 -2.32 -6.79
N LEU A 75 88.48 -2.16 -7.96
CA LEU A 75 87.07 -2.57 -8.21
C LEU A 75 86.95 -4.11 -8.27
N ASP A 76 87.94 -4.78 -8.87
CA ASP A 76 88.03 -6.26 -8.91
C ASP A 76 88.08 -6.87 -7.50
N ARG A 77 88.75 -6.19 -6.56
CA ARG A 77 88.81 -6.62 -5.14
C ARG A 77 87.46 -6.42 -4.44
N GLU A 78 86.75 -5.34 -4.71
CA GLU A 78 85.44 -5.06 -4.10
C GLU A 78 84.36 -6.04 -4.59
N VAL A 79 84.32 -6.32 -5.89
CA VAL A 79 83.41 -7.32 -6.48
C VAL A 79 83.69 -8.72 -5.94
N ARG A 80 84.97 -9.14 -5.91
CA ARG A 80 85.36 -10.43 -5.32
C ARG A 80 85.00 -10.52 -3.83
N LEU A 81 85.18 -9.43 -3.07
CA LEU A 81 84.79 -9.37 -1.67
C LEU A 81 83.27 -9.47 -1.50
N ALA A 82 82.49 -8.72 -2.30
CA ALA A 82 81.04 -8.76 -2.28
C ALA A 82 80.49 -10.15 -2.66
N LEU A 83 81.06 -10.81 -3.67
CA LEU A 83 80.74 -12.20 -4.03
C LEU A 83 81.07 -13.17 -2.88
N SER A 84 82.21 -13.01 -2.21
CA SER A 84 82.56 -13.83 -1.04
C SER A 84 81.60 -13.63 0.14
N GLN A 85 81.01 -12.45 0.26
CA GLN A 85 80.09 -12.07 1.35
C GLN A 85 78.60 -12.25 0.99
N SER A 86 78.26 -12.76 -0.20
CA SER A 86 76.87 -12.90 -0.66
C SER A 86 76.32 -14.30 -0.40
N GLU A 87 75.14 -14.39 0.21
CA GLU A 87 74.45 -15.65 0.52
C GLU A 87 73.88 -16.36 -0.73
N ALA A 88 73.65 -15.62 -1.80
CA ALA A 88 73.15 -16.12 -3.09
C ALA A 88 73.69 -15.29 -4.26
N LEU A 89 73.68 -15.86 -5.46
CA LEU A 89 73.94 -15.15 -6.71
C LEU A 89 72.65 -15.08 -7.54
N LEU A 90 72.22 -13.87 -7.89
CA LEU A 90 71.10 -13.62 -8.80
C LEU A 90 71.66 -13.16 -10.15
N VAL A 91 71.45 -13.96 -11.19
CA VAL A 91 71.96 -13.68 -12.54
C VAL A 91 70.82 -13.26 -13.44
N LEU A 92 70.90 -12.08 -14.05
CA LEU A 92 70.00 -11.72 -15.15
C LEU A 92 70.48 -12.41 -16.42
N CYS A 93 69.64 -13.28 -16.97
CA CYS A 93 69.90 -14.04 -18.17
C CYS A 93 69.23 -13.37 -19.37
N SER A 94 70.05 -13.02 -20.36
CA SER A 94 69.70 -12.42 -21.65
C SER A 94 70.77 -12.85 -22.67
N PRO A 95 70.52 -12.74 -23.99
CA PRO A 95 71.57 -12.99 -24.99
C PRO A 95 72.83 -12.14 -24.74
N ALA A 96 72.67 -10.92 -24.24
CA ALA A 96 73.78 -10.03 -23.87
C ALA A 96 74.54 -10.50 -22.62
N ALA A 97 73.85 -11.10 -21.64
CA ALA A 97 74.47 -11.70 -20.46
C ALA A 97 75.25 -12.96 -20.81
N ARG A 98 74.74 -13.82 -21.69
CA ARG A 98 75.46 -15.00 -22.19
C ARG A 98 76.75 -14.62 -22.91
N ALA A 99 76.75 -13.55 -23.70
CA ALA A 99 77.94 -13.04 -24.38
C ALA A 99 78.93 -12.28 -23.46
N SER A 100 78.56 -12.00 -22.21
CA SER A 100 79.38 -11.22 -21.28
C SER A 100 80.39 -12.09 -20.54
N ARG A 101 81.68 -11.87 -20.82
CA ARG A 101 82.79 -12.51 -20.09
C ARG A 101 82.77 -12.25 -18.58
N TRP A 102 82.24 -11.10 -18.17
CA TRP A 102 82.18 -10.69 -16.76
C TRP A 102 81.12 -11.49 -16.00
N VAL A 103 79.92 -11.61 -16.56
CA VAL A 103 78.84 -12.41 -15.97
C VAL A 103 79.29 -13.88 -15.82
N GLY A 104 79.94 -14.44 -16.85
CA GLY A 104 80.52 -15.79 -16.78
C GLY A 104 81.61 -15.92 -15.70
N ALA A 105 82.51 -14.94 -15.60
CA ALA A 105 83.57 -14.93 -14.58
C ALA A 105 83.03 -14.81 -13.15
N GLU A 106 81.98 -14.00 -12.93
CA GLU A 106 81.32 -13.86 -11.63
C GLU A 106 80.63 -15.16 -11.19
N ILE A 107 79.96 -15.85 -12.12
CA ILE A 107 79.33 -17.16 -11.86
C ILE A 107 80.38 -18.20 -11.48
N ALA A 108 81.45 -18.32 -12.27
CA ALA A 108 82.54 -19.25 -12.00
C ALA A 108 83.23 -18.94 -10.66
N LEU A 109 83.47 -17.66 -10.37
CA LEU A 109 84.05 -17.23 -9.11
C LEU A 109 83.13 -17.54 -7.93
N PHE A 110 81.84 -17.25 -8.03
CA PHE A 110 80.86 -17.55 -6.98
C PHE A 110 80.79 -19.05 -6.69
N ARG A 111 80.75 -19.90 -7.72
CA ARG A 111 80.79 -21.37 -7.57
C ARG A 111 82.07 -21.84 -6.86
N SER A 112 83.22 -21.26 -7.21
CA SER A 112 84.50 -21.62 -6.56
C SER A 112 84.57 -21.20 -5.10
N LEU A 113 83.97 -20.06 -4.74
CA LEU A 113 83.94 -19.54 -3.37
C LEU A 113 82.87 -20.25 -2.52
N HIS A 114 81.73 -20.56 -3.13
CA HIS A 114 80.54 -21.09 -2.46
C HIS A 114 79.86 -22.20 -3.27
N PRO A 115 80.40 -23.43 -3.28
CA PRO A 115 79.87 -24.53 -4.09
C PRO A 115 78.40 -24.86 -3.80
N ASN A 116 77.98 -24.70 -2.55
CA ASN A 116 76.66 -25.10 -2.06
C ASN A 116 75.64 -23.94 -1.96
N ARG A 117 75.99 -22.72 -2.37
CA ARG A 117 75.07 -21.57 -2.29
C ARG A 117 74.23 -21.45 -3.57
N PRO A 118 72.97 -21.00 -3.46
CA PRO A 118 72.05 -20.96 -4.59
C PRO A 118 72.46 -19.91 -5.62
N ILE A 119 72.35 -20.30 -6.90
CA ILE A 119 72.39 -19.40 -8.05
C ILE A 119 71.00 -19.36 -8.67
N ILE A 120 70.40 -18.18 -8.73
CA ILE A 120 69.06 -17.95 -9.23
C ILE A 120 69.19 -17.30 -10.61
N ALA A 121 68.70 -17.98 -11.64
CA ALA A 121 68.66 -17.45 -13.00
C ALA A 121 67.36 -16.66 -13.19
N ALA A 122 67.45 -15.42 -13.64
CA ALA A 122 66.32 -14.57 -13.97
C ALA A 122 66.32 -14.32 -15.48
N LEU A 123 65.51 -15.08 -16.23
CA LEU A 123 65.41 -14.94 -17.69
C LEU A 123 64.60 -13.69 -18.02
N VAL A 124 65.27 -12.68 -18.57
CA VAL A 124 64.67 -11.38 -18.89
C VAL A 124 64.22 -11.32 -20.35
N GLU A 125 65.02 -11.90 -21.26
CA GLU A 125 64.79 -11.90 -22.70
C GLU A 125 65.46 -13.13 -23.34
N GLY A 126 64.89 -13.61 -24.45
CA GLY A 126 65.40 -14.76 -25.22
C GLY A 126 65.01 -16.13 -24.69
N GLU A 127 65.37 -17.18 -25.42
CA GLU A 127 65.19 -18.57 -24.96
C GLU A 127 66.31 -18.98 -23.99
N PRO A 128 66.05 -19.89 -23.03
CA PRO A 128 67.07 -20.35 -22.06
C PRO A 128 68.39 -20.78 -22.73
N GLU A 129 68.30 -21.54 -23.83
CA GLU A 129 69.45 -22.02 -24.61
C GLU A 129 70.37 -20.90 -25.12
N HIS A 130 69.78 -19.75 -25.43
CA HIS A 130 70.49 -18.61 -26.03
C HIS A 130 70.82 -17.50 -25.02
N SER A 131 70.35 -17.63 -23.77
CA SER A 131 70.35 -16.53 -22.80
C SER A 131 71.02 -16.89 -21.48
N PHE A 132 71.16 -18.18 -21.18
CA PHE A 132 71.90 -18.63 -19.99
C PHE A 132 73.40 -18.61 -20.30
N PRO A 133 74.23 -17.92 -19.50
CA PRO A 133 75.69 -18.05 -19.61
C PRO A 133 76.13 -19.51 -19.46
N ASP A 134 77.14 -19.93 -20.24
CA ASP A 134 77.62 -21.33 -20.21
C ASP A 134 78.08 -21.75 -18.80
N ALA A 135 78.66 -20.82 -18.03
CA ALA A 135 79.05 -21.03 -16.65
C ALA A 135 77.90 -21.42 -15.70
N LEU A 136 76.63 -21.20 -16.06
CA LEU A 136 75.47 -21.72 -15.30
C LEU A 136 75.18 -23.19 -15.61
N LEU A 137 75.58 -23.67 -16.78
CA LEU A 137 75.28 -25.02 -17.29
C LEU A 137 76.45 -25.99 -17.10
N GLU A 138 77.62 -25.48 -16.69
CA GLU A 138 78.77 -26.30 -16.33
C GLU A 138 78.48 -27.18 -15.10
N ALA A 139 79.04 -28.38 -15.09
CA ALA A 139 78.97 -29.28 -13.94
C ALA A 139 79.79 -28.72 -12.76
N ASP A 140 79.34 -28.96 -11.54
CA ASP A 140 80.11 -28.67 -10.32
C ASP A 140 81.36 -29.58 -10.19
N ALA A 141 82.12 -29.42 -9.10
CA ALA A 141 83.35 -30.19 -8.86
C ALA A 141 83.08 -31.70 -8.70
N GLU A 142 81.82 -32.09 -8.48
CA GLU A 142 81.31 -33.44 -8.32
C GLU A 142 80.67 -34.01 -9.59
N GLY A 143 80.67 -33.24 -10.70
CA GLY A 143 80.15 -33.66 -12.01
C GLY A 143 78.63 -33.51 -12.17
N VAL A 144 77.94 -32.81 -11.26
CA VAL A 144 76.50 -32.58 -11.28
C VAL A 144 76.19 -31.24 -11.93
N VAL A 145 75.33 -31.25 -12.96
CA VAL A 145 74.77 -30.04 -13.55
C VAL A 145 73.56 -29.63 -12.70
N HIS A 146 73.70 -28.56 -11.92
CA HIS A 146 72.58 -27.97 -11.20
C HIS A 146 71.72 -27.15 -12.15
N GLU A 147 70.49 -27.59 -12.40
CA GLU A 147 69.52 -26.79 -13.14
C GLU A 147 69.17 -25.55 -12.30
N PRO A 148 69.52 -24.33 -12.75
CA PRO A 148 69.32 -23.13 -11.95
C PRO A 148 67.82 -22.86 -11.79
N ILE A 149 67.39 -22.41 -10.61
CA ILE A 149 66.01 -21.98 -10.38
C ILE A 149 65.73 -20.79 -11.30
N ALA A 150 65.02 -21.03 -12.40
CA ALA A 150 64.72 -20.04 -13.42
C ALA A 150 63.42 -19.27 -13.09
N ALA A 151 63.56 -17.96 -12.87
CA ALA A 151 62.46 -17.01 -12.83
C ALA A 151 62.28 -16.38 -14.22
N ASP A 152 61.22 -16.76 -14.95
CA ASP A 152 61.02 -16.35 -16.34
C ASP A 152 60.12 -15.12 -16.46
N PHE A 153 60.70 -13.97 -16.80
CA PHE A 153 59.97 -12.71 -16.89
C PHE A 153 59.17 -12.53 -18.19
N ARG A 154 59.28 -13.44 -19.15
CA ARG A 154 58.53 -13.40 -20.41
C ARG A 154 57.03 -13.58 -20.16
N GLY A 155 56.21 -12.92 -20.97
CA GLY A 155 54.76 -12.83 -20.74
C GLY A 155 53.98 -14.12 -21.00
N ASP A 156 54.56 -15.04 -21.78
CA ASP A 156 54.08 -16.37 -22.14
C ASP A 156 54.54 -17.47 -21.16
N ALA A 157 55.42 -17.14 -20.20
CA ALA A 157 55.91 -18.03 -19.16
C ALA A 157 55.38 -17.62 -17.77
N ASP A 158 56.25 -17.31 -16.79
CA ASP A 158 55.80 -16.93 -15.44
C ASP A 158 55.21 -15.50 -15.40
N GLY A 159 55.68 -14.63 -16.30
CA GLY A 159 55.39 -13.21 -16.30
C GLY A 159 55.96 -12.46 -15.08
N PRO A 160 55.92 -11.12 -15.10
CA PRO A 160 56.67 -10.30 -14.14
C PRO A 160 56.29 -10.48 -12.66
N ARG A 161 55.07 -10.92 -12.36
CA ARG A 161 54.60 -11.10 -10.97
C ARG A 161 55.12 -12.41 -10.37
N LEU A 162 54.98 -13.52 -11.09
CA LEU A 162 55.35 -14.84 -10.57
C LEU A 162 56.87 -15.03 -10.59
N ALA A 163 57.57 -14.54 -11.63
CA ALA A 163 59.04 -14.55 -11.70
C ALA A 163 59.68 -13.84 -10.49
N ARG A 164 59.15 -12.67 -10.10
CA ARG A 164 59.59 -11.96 -8.89
C ARG A 164 59.40 -12.77 -7.61
N LEU A 165 58.27 -13.47 -7.47
CA LEU A 165 58.02 -14.31 -6.30
C LEU A 165 58.90 -15.57 -6.30
N LYS A 166 59.24 -16.13 -7.46
CA LYS A 166 60.24 -17.21 -7.60
C LYS A 166 61.62 -16.77 -7.12
N ILE A 167 62.04 -15.54 -7.44
CA ILE A 167 63.29 -14.97 -6.92
C ILE A 167 63.24 -14.84 -5.40
N VAL A 168 62.14 -14.31 -4.85
CA VAL A 168 61.96 -14.23 -3.39
C VAL A 168 62.01 -15.61 -2.75
N ALA A 169 61.36 -16.61 -3.35
CA ALA A 169 61.40 -18.00 -2.89
C ALA A 169 62.84 -18.53 -2.89
N GLY A 170 63.57 -18.35 -3.99
CA GLY A 170 64.97 -18.78 -4.11
C GLY A 170 65.92 -18.08 -3.14
N LEU A 171 65.69 -16.80 -2.82
CA LEU A 171 66.51 -16.03 -1.88
C LEU A 171 66.17 -16.24 -0.40
N SER A 172 64.98 -16.76 -0.10
CA SER A 172 64.52 -17.00 1.27
C SER A 172 64.47 -18.48 1.66
N GLY A 173 64.49 -19.38 0.67
CA GLY A 173 64.31 -20.82 0.87
C GLY A 173 62.86 -21.23 1.19
N VAL A 174 61.91 -20.29 1.09
CA VAL A 174 60.48 -20.55 1.33
C VAL A 174 59.82 -21.04 0.06
N ALA A 175 58.96 -22.05 0.16
CA ALA A 175 58.21 -22.58 -0.97
C ALA A 175 57.28 -21.51 -1.60
N LEU A 176 57.26 -21.45 -2.94
CA LEU A 176 56.57 -20.42 -3.71
C LEU A 176 55.06 -20.34 -3.40
N ASP A 177 54.43 -21.48 -3.18
CA ASP A 177 53.02 -21.63 -2.79
C ASP A 177 52.71 -20.92 -1.46
N GLN A 178 53.62 -20.99 -0.48
CA GLN A 178 53.48 -20.34 0.82
C GLN A 178 53.54 -18.81 0.72
N ILE A 179 54.26 -18.28 -0.26
CA ILE A 179 54.37 -16.84 -0.56
C ILE A 179 53.11 -16.33 -1.29
N ILE A 180 52.50 -17.14 -2.17
CA ILE A 180 51.33 -16.74 -3.00
C ILE A 180 50.01 -16.66 -2.20
N GLN A 181 49.81 -17.50 -1.18
CA GLN A 181 48.50 -17.77 -0.53
C GLN A 181 47.79 -16.61 0.22
N ARG A 182 48.31 -15.37 0.23
CA ARG A 182 47.77 -14.29 1.09
C ARG A 182 46.61 -13.47 0.49
N ASP A 183 46.56 -13.24 -0.82
CA ASP A 183 45.56 -12.33 -1.41
C ASP A 183 44.20 -12.99 -1.56
N ALA A 184 44.16 -14.26 -2.00
CA ALA A 184 42.92 -15.01 -2.19
C ALA A 184 42.16 -15.24 -0.88
N GLN A 185 42.86 -15.58 0.21
CA GLN A 185 42.22 -15.86 1.50
C GLN A 185 41.57 -14.62 2.14
N ARG A 186 42.16 -13.43 1.97
CA ARG A 186 41.57 -12.17 2.48
C ARG A 186 40.33 -11.76 1.70
N GLN A 187 40.36 -11.92 0.39
CA GLN A 187 39.20 -11.64 -0.47
C GLN A 187 38.06 -12.60 -0.16
N LEU A 188 38.33 -13.90 -0.03
CA LEU A 188 37.31 -14.91 0.30
C LEU A 188 36.63 -14.60 1.65
N ARG A 189 37.42 -14.29 2.70
CA ARG A 189 36.85 -13.95 4.02
C ARG A 189 35.99 -12.67 3.99
N ARG A 190 36.40 -11.66 3.23
CA ARG A 190 35.62 -10.43 3.05
C ARG A 190 34.31 -10.69 2.31
N VAL A 191 34.36 -11.45 1.22
CA VAL A 191 33.18 -11.83 0.44
C VAL A 191 32.21 -12.62 1.32
N ILE A 192 32.68 -13.66 2.04
CA ILE A 192 31.84 -14.44 2.96
C ILE A 192 31.19 -13.56 4.03
N ALA A 193 31.94 -12.64 4.64
CA ALA A 193 31.39 -11.73 5.66
C ALA A 193 30.30 -10.81 5.09
N ILE A 194 30.52 -10.25 3.89
CA ILE A 194 29.54 -9.39 3.21
C ILE A 194 28.30 -10.20 2.81
N THR A 195 28.48 -11.42 2.29
CA THR A 195 27.38 -12.34 1.94
C THR A 195 26.56 -12.71 3.17
N LEU A 196 27.21 -13.02 4.30
CA LEU A 196 26.49 -13.31 5.55
C LEU A 196 25.72 -12.10 6.06
N LEU A 197 26.30 -10.90 6.00
CA LEU A 197 25.62 -9.67 6.40
C LEU A 197 24.40 -9.39 5.51
N THR A 198 24.53 -9.55 4.20
CA THR A 198 23.42 -9.36 3.25
C THR A 198 22.34 -10.42 3.41
N VAL A 199 22.69 -11.68 3.67
CA VAL A 199 21.73 -12.74 4.01
C VAL A 199 21.01 -12.41 5.32
N LEU A 200 21.72 -11.94 6.35
CA LEU A 200 21.10 -11.55 7.62
C LEU A 200 20.11 -10.38 7.44
N LEU A 201 20.51 -9.36 6.67
CA LEU A 201 19.67 -8.20 6.37
C LEU A 201 18.43 -8.57 5.54
N THR A 202 18.57 -9.48 4.57
CA THR A 202 17.42 -9.95 3.78
C THR A 202 16.47 -10.80 4.61
N LEU A 203 16.98 -11.66 5.50
CA LEU A 203 16.17 -12.42 6.45
C LEU A 203 15.44 -11.52 7.44
N SER A 204 16.10 -10.50 7.98
CA SER A 204 15.46 -9.56 8.91
C SER A 204 14.38 -8.73 8.23
N MET A 205 14.62 -8.27 7.01
CA MET A 205 13.62 -7.57 6.21
C MET A 205 12.43 -8.47 5.87
N ALA A 206 12.67 -9.73 5.50
CA ALA A 206 11.61 -10.71 5.25
C ALA A 206 10.78 -10.97 6.52
N LEU A 207 11.42 -11.08 7.69
CA LEU A 207 10.73 -11.25 8.97
C LEU A 207 9.88 -10.02 9.32
N MET A 208 10.42 -8.81 9.14
CA MET A 208 9.65 -7.57 9.35
C MET A 208 8.47 -7.46 8.39
N LEU A 209 8.62 -7.87 7.13
CA LEU A 209 7.51 -7.90 6.18
C LEU A 209 6.42 -8.88 6.63
N VAL A 210 6.79 -10.09 7.06
CA VAL A 210 5.82 -11.07 7.59
C VAL A 210 5.11 -10.53 8.84
N PHE A 211 5.84 -9.88 9.75
CA PHE A 211 5.25 -9.25 10.92
C PHE A 211 4.26 -8.13 10.53
N ALA A 212 4.65 -7.24 9.61
CA ALA A 212 3.79 -6.17 9.12
C ALA A 212 2.51 -6.69 8.45
N LEU A 213 2.63 -7.72 7.61
CA LEU A 213 1.47 -8.35 6.96
C LEU A 213 0.55 -9.03 7.98
N ARG A 214 1.10 -9.71 8.99
CA ARG A 214 0.30 -10.30 10.06
C ARG A 214 -0.43 -9.24 10.88
N ALA A 215 0.26 -8.16 11.25
CA ALA A 215 -0.35 -7.04 11.98
C ALA A 215 -1.49 -6.39 11.18
N GLN A 216 -1.33 -6.20 9.87
CA GLN A 216 -2.40 -5.69 9.00
C GLN A 216 -3.59 -6.65 8.91
N MET A 217 -3.35 -7.94 8.71
CA MET A 217 -4.43 -8.94 8.65
C MET A 217 -5.20 -9.02 9.98
N GLU A 218 -4.51 -8.95 11.11
CA GLU A 218 -5.15 -8.97 12.43
C GLU A 218 -5.99 -7.71 12.67
N ALA A 219 -5.48 -6.53 12.30
CA ALA A 219 -6.23 -5.28 12.36
C ALA A 219 -7.49 -5.32 11.48
N GLN A 220 -7.37 -5.84 10.25
CA GLN A 220 -8.52 -6.01 9.35
C GLN A 220 -9.55 -6.99 9.92
N ARG A 221 -9.10 -8.09 10.53
CA ARG A 221 -9.99 -9.08 11.14
C ARG A 221 -10.75 -8.50 12.33
N GLN A 222 -10.07 -7.77 13.22
CA GLN A 222 -10.71 -7.09 14.35
C GLN A 222 -11.75 -6.08 13.88
N ARG A 223 -11.42 -5.30 12.84
CA ARG A 223 -12.34 -4.36 12.19
C ARG A 223 -13.56 -5.06 11.63
N GLN A 224 -13.38 -6.12 10.84
CA GLN A 224 -14.50 -6.89 10.28
C GLN A 224 -15.41 -7.48 11.36
N GLN A 225 -14.84 -7.94 12.48
CA GLN A 225 -15.63 -8.43 13.62
C GLN A 225 -16.44 -7.32 14.28
N ALA A 226 -15.80 -6.18 14.59
CA ALA A 226 -16.48 -5.03 15.19
C ALA A 226 -17.60 -4.49 14.26
N GLU A 227 -17.29 -4.38 12.98
CA GLU A 227 -18.22 -3.91 11.96
C GLU A 227 -19.35 -4.91 11.68
N GLY A 228 -19.08 -6.22 11.77
CA GLY A 228 -20.12 -7.25 11.70
C GLY A 228 -21.10 -7.19 12.87
N LEU A 229 -20.62 -6.87 14.07
CA LEU A 229 -21.50 -6.61 15.22
C LEU A 229 -22.35 -5.35 14.99
N ILE A 230 -21.76 -4.29 14.43
CA ILE A 230 -22.49 -3.08 14.05
C ILE A 230 -23.56 -3.36 13.00
N GLU A 231 -23.26 -4.16 11.98
CA GLU A 231 -24.24 -4.56 10.97
C GLU A 231 -25.41 -5.31 11.61
N PHE A 232 -25.15 -6.33 12.43
CA PHE A 232 -26.18 -7.07 13.18
C PHE A 232 -27.05 -6.15 14.05
N MET A 233 -26.44 -5.15 14.69
CA MET A 233 -27.15 -4.18 15.52
C MET A 233 -28.08 -3.28 14.69
N LEU A 234 -27.68 -2.90 13.47
CA LEU A 234 -28.45 -2.04 12.57
C LEU A 234 -29.57 -2.76 11.84
N THR A 235 -29.40 -4.05 11.55
CA THR A 235 -30.38 -4.85 10.82
C THR A 235 -31.28 -5.64 11.78
N ASP A 236 -30.74 -6.74 12.32
CA ASP A 236 -31.50 -7.77 13.02
C ASP A 236 -32.01 -7.28 14.39
N LEU A 237 -31.14 -6.62 15.16
CA LEU A 237 -31.51 -6.12 16.48
C LEU A 237 -32.51 -4.96 16.35
N ARG A 238 -32.27 -4.05 15.40
CA ARG A 238 -33.19 -2.95 15.09
C ARG A 238 -34.59 -3.45 14.76
N GLN A 239 -34.70 -4.36 13.79
CA GLN A 239 -35.99 -4.90 13.38
C GLN A 239 -36.75 -5.56 14.55
N LYS A 240 -36.04 -6.29 15.42
CA LYS A 240 -36.66 -6.92 16.60
C LYS A 240 -37.10 -5.91 17.65
N LEU A 241 -36.29 -4.88 17.92
CA LEU A 241 -36.58 -3.86 18.93
C LEU A 241 -37.68 -2.89 18.50
N GLU A 242 -37.76 -2.57 17.20
CA GLU A 242 -38.87 -1.80 16.63
C GLU A 242 -40.20 -2.54 16.80
N GLY A 243 -40.22 -3.85 16.52
CA GLY A 243 -41.42 -4.68 16.66
C GLY A 243 -41.98 -4.79 18.08
N VAL A 244 -41.15 -4.55 19.11
CA VAL A 244 -41.57 -4.54 20.53
C VAL A 244 -41.60 -3.14 21.16
N GLY A 245 -41.41 -2.08 20.36
CA GLY A 245 -41.47 -0.69 20.81
C GLY A 245 -40.32 -0.25 21.75
N ARG A 246 -39.18 -0.95 21.75
CA ARG A 246 -38.02 -0.67 22.63
C ARG A 246 -36.96 0.20 21.93
N LEU A 247 -37.40 1.35 21.41
CA LEU A 247 -36.54 2.31 20.73
C LEU A 247 -35.47 2.94 21.65
N ASP A 248 -35.73 2.95 22.96
CA ASP A 248 -34.77 3.41 23.98
C ASP A 248 -33.45 2.63 23.94
N VAL A 249 -33.53 1.31 23.74
CA VAL A 249 -32.36 0.43 23.69
C VAL A 249 -31.55 0.65 22.40
N LEU A 250 -32.21 1.00 21.28
CA LEU A 250 -31.55 1.25 20.00
C LEU A 250 -30.63 2.47 20.06
N GLN A 251 -31.01 3.50 20.81
CA GLN A 251 -30.18 4.70 20.93
C GLN A 251 -28.81 4.40 21.56
N THR A 252 -28.79 3.65 22.66
CA THR A 252 -27.53 3.29 23.34
C THR A 252 -26.62 2.47 22.42
N VAL A 253 -27.22 1.53 21.69
CA VAL A 253 -26.51 0.68 20.73
C VAL A 253 -25.92 1.51 19.58
N ASN A 254 -26.71 2.39 18.97
CA ASN A 254 -26.26 3.24 17.87
C ASN A 254 -25.19 4.25 18.30
N GLN A 255 -25.30 4.82 19.50
CA GLN A 255 -24.28 5.70 20.07
C GLN A 255 -22.95 4.96 20.26
N ARG A 256 -22.98 3.72 20.77
CA ARG A 256 -21.78 2.90 20.90
C ARG A 256 -21.18 2.55 19.54
N ALA A 257 -22.02 2.28 18.54
CA ALA A 257 -21.57 2.03 17.17
C ALA A 257 -20.92 3.27 16.53
N LEU A 258 -21.43 4.49 16.79
CA LEU A 258 -20.77 5.72 16.36
C LEU A 258 -19.46 5.99 17.11
N GLY A 259 -19.39 5.66 18.41
CA GLY A 259 -18.15 5.77 19.20
C GLY A 259 -16.98 5.03 18.56
N TYR A 260 -17.22 3.81 18.07
CA TYR A 260 -16.21 3.02 17.35
C TYR A 260 -15.59 3.76 16.15
N TYR A 261 -16.37 4.56 15.42
CA TYR A 261 -15.87 5.36 14.29
C TYR A 261 -15.27 6.70 14.72
N ALA A 262 -15.75 7.28 15.83
CA ALA A 262 -15.24 8.53 16.37
C ALA A 262 -13.84 8.38 16.99
N ASP A 263 -13.52 7.20 17.52
CA ASP A 263 -12.21 6.87 18.09
C ASP A 263 -11.12 6.65 17.02
N GLN A 264 -11.47 6.70 15.72
CA GLN A 264 -10.54 6.52 14.62
C GLN A 264 -9.79 7.84 14.31
N PRO A 265 -8.47 7.82 14.06
CA PRO A 265 -7.65 9.03 13.94
C PRO A 265 -8.07 9.99 12.81
N ASP A 266 -8.48 9.45 11.66
CA ASP A 266 -9.03 10.23 10.56
C ASP A 266 -10.17 9.45 9.87
N LEU A 267 -11.35 10.06 9.79
CA LEU A 267 -12.50 9.50 9.08
C LEU A 267 -12.24 9.35 7.58
N LYS A 268 -11.35 10.16 7.00
CA LYS A 268 -11.01 10.12 5.57
C LYS A 268 -10.23 8.86 5.20
N ASP A 269 -9.48 8.30 6.14
CA ASP A 269 -8.67 7.10 5.93
C ASP A 269 -9.48 5.81 6.10
N LEU A 270 -10.77 5.92 6.45
CA LEU A 270 -11.64 4.76 6.55
C LEU A 270 -12.02 4.24 5.15
N PRO A 271 -11.90 2.91 4.92
CA PRO A 271 -12.54 2.23 3.81
C PRO A 271 -13.98 2.66 3.57
N ALA A 272 -14.33 2.80 2.28
CA ALA A 272 -15.65 3.25 1.82
C ALA A 272 -16.80 2.48 2.49
N ALA A 273 -16.70 1.14 2.58
CA ALA A 273 -17.71 0.29 3.23
C ALA A 273 -17.98 0.66 4.71
N SER A 274 -16.98 1.14 5.42
CA SER A 274 -17.13 1.58 6.81
C SER A 274 -17.77 2.95 6.91
N LEU A 275 -17.47 3.83 5.95
CA LEU A 275 -18.15 5.11 5.81
C LEU A 275 -19.64 4.91 5.46
N ASP A 276 -19.99 3.93 4.62
CA ASP A 276 -21.40 3.56 4.36
C ASP A 276 -22.11 3.09 5.62
N ARG A 277 -21.50 2.17 6.37
CA ARG A 277 -22.08 1.69 7.64
C ARG A 277 -22.29 2.85 8.60
N ARG A 278 -21.31 3.75 8.72
CA ARG A 278 -21.45 4.96 9.53
C ARG A 278 -22.59 5.86 9.06
N ALA A 279 -22.73 6.10 7.76
CA ALA A 279 -23.83 6.88 7.21
C ALA A 279 -25.20 6.24 7.50
N ARG A 280 -25.31 4.92 7.36
CA ARG A 280 -26.54 4.17 7.71
C ARG A 280 -26.90 4.30 9.20
N ILE A 281 -25.92 4.25 10.12
CA ILE A 281 -26.16 4.53 11.55
C ILE A 281 -26.70 5.95 11.74
N LEU A 282 -26.13 6.93 11.05
CA LEU A 282 -26.55 8.33 11.16
C LEU A 282 -27.98 8.53 10.64
N HIS A 283 -28.37 7.91 9.52
CA HIS A 283 -29.77 7.91 9.06
C HIS A 283 -30.70 7.28 10.10
N ALA A 284 -30.34 6.08 10.56
CA ALA A 284 -31.06 5.34 11.60
C ALA A 284 -31.31 6.17 12.88
N MET A 285 -30.27 6.85 13.38
CA MET A 285 -30.38 7.71 14.55
C MET A 285 -31.13 9.01 14.27
N GLY A 286 -30.98 9.57 13.06
CA GLY A 286 -31.72 10.77 12.66
C GLY A 286 -33.22 10.51 12.59
N GLU A 287 -33.63 9.34 12.08
CA GLU A 287 -35.01 8.91 12.10
C GLU A 287 -35.55 8.76 13.54
N ASP A 288 -34.77 8.15 14.43
CA ASP A 288 -35.16 7.99 15.85
C ASP A 288 -35.32 9.34 16.56
N ASP A 289 -34.39 10.27 16.33
CA ASP A 289 -34.46 11.64 16.88
C ASP A 289 -35.67 12.40 16.34
N HIS A 290 -35.93 12.26 15.04
CA HIS A 290 -37.11 12.85 14.40
C HIS A 290 -38.41 12.31 15.01
N LYS A 291 -38.55 10.98 15.18
CA LYS A 291 -39.73 10.35 15.80
C LYS A 291 -39.99 10.86 17.23
N ARG A 292 -38.95 11.29 17.95
CA ARG A 292 -39.04 11.88 19.30
C ARG A 292 -39.24 13.39 19.30
N GLY A 293 -39.23 14.04 18.14
CA GLY A 293 -39.35 15.49 18.00
C GLY A 293 -38.04 16.26 18.14
N ASP A 294 -36.89 15.60 18.28
CA ASP A 294 -35.57 16.25 18.24
C ASP A 294 -35.13 16.52 16.80
N VAL A 295 -35.78 17.51 16.19
CA VAL A 295 -35.53 17.92 14.81
C VAL A 295 -34.09 18.40 14.61
N ALA A 296 -33.51 19.09 15.60
CA ALA A 296 -32.16 19.62 15.50
C ALA A 296 -31.13 18.48 15.49
N GLY A 297 -31.28 17.51 16.41
CA GLY A 297 -30.46 16.30 16.46
C GLY A 297 -30.58 15.46 15.20
N ALA A 298 -31.79 15.33 14.64
CA ALA A 298 -32.03 14.63 13.38
C ALA A 298 -31.32 15.29 12.20
N LEU A 299 -31.52 16.61 12.02
CA LEU A 299 -30.87 17.37 10.94
C LEU A 299 -29.35 17.30 11.01
N ALA A 300 -28.75 17.37 12.21
CA ALA A 300 -27.30 17.26 12.35
C ALA A 300 -26.79 15.92 11.81
N LYS A 301 -27.49 14.82 12.09
CA LYS A 301 -27.10 13.47 11.65
C LYS A 301 -27.35 13.26 10.16
N PHE A 302 -28.49 13.71 9.64
CA PHE A 302 -28.80 13.64 8.22
C PHE A 302 -27.81 14.47 7.37
N ASN A 303 -27.41 15.66 7.82
CA ASN A 303 -26.40 16.46 7.11
C ASN A 303 -25.02 15.78 7.11
N GLU A 304 -24.61 15.16 8.21
CA GLU A 304 -23.35 14.42 8.25
C GLU A 304 -23.40 13.15 7.37
N ALA A 305 -24.53 12.44 7.35
CA ALA A 305 -24.75 11.32 6.44
C ALA A 305 -24.76 11.78 4.97
N HIS A 306 -25.40 12.90 4.66
CA HIS A 306 -25.42 13.51 3.34
C HIS A 306 -24.01 13.84 2.84
N ARG A 307 -23.20 14.49 3.69
CA ARG A 307 -21.80 14.83 3.38
C ARG A 307 -20.97 13.58 3.05
N VAL A 308 -21.11 12.52 3.85
CA VAL A 308 -20.35 11.27 3.67
C VAL A 308 -20.82 10.50 2.44
N THR A 309 -22.13 10.31 2.28
CA THR A 309 -22.70 9.60 1.12
C THR A 309 -22.45 10.34 -0.19
N GLY A 310 -22.48 11.68 -0.19
CA GLY A 310 -22.14 12.49 -1.36
C GLY A 310 -20.68 12.29 -1.79
N ALA A 311 -19.73 12.38 -0.85
CA ALA A 311 -18.32 12.13 -1.15
C ALA A 311 -18.04 10.71 -1.66
N LEU A 312 -18.78 9.72 -1.14
CA LEU A 312 -18.69 8.33 -1.58
C LEU A 312 -19.29 8.14 -2.99
N LEU A 313 -20.39 8.82 -3.30
CA LEU A 313 -21.00 8.81 -4.63
C LEU A 313 -20.11 9.53 -5.66
N ASP A 314 -19.44 10.61 -5.28
CA ASP A 314 -18.49 11.30 -6.17
C ASP A 314 -17.30 10.41 -6.55
N ALA A 315 -16.87 9.55 -5.62
CA ALA A 315 -15.76 8.62 -5.83
C ALA A 315 -16.14 7.41 -6.71
N ASP A 316 -17.37 6.92 -6.59
CA ASP A 316 -17.90 5.84 -7.43
C ASP A 316 -19.34 6.15 -7.87
N PRO A 317 -19.51 6.94 -8.95
CA PRO A 317 -20.83 7.40 -9.35
C PRO A 317 -21.75 6.29 -9.84
N GLU A 318 -21.21 5.20 -10.39
CA GLU A 318 -22.01 4.15 -11.05
C GLU A 318 -22.38 2.98 -10.14
N ASP A 319 -21.83 2.92 -8.93
CA ASP A 319 -22.20 1.93 -7.92
C ASP A 319 -23.63 2.18 -7.40
N PRO A 320 -24.58 1.24 -7.64
CA PRO A 320 -25.96 1.39 -7.19
C PRO A 320 -26.09 1.53 -5.66
N GLU A 321 -25.19 0.96 -4.87
CA GLU A 321 -25.24 1.09 -3.40
C GLU A 321 -24.95 2.54 -2.98
N ARG A 322 -24.01 3.21 -3.66
CA ARG A 322 -23.66 4.63 -3.42
C ARG A 322 -24.81 5.54 -3.80
N VAL A 323 -25.39 5.29 -4.97
CA VAL A 323 -26.55 6.04 -5.47
C VAL A 323 -27.72 5.89 -4.48
N PHE A 324 -28.00 4.67 -4.01
CA PHE A 324 -29.06 4.42 -3.04
C PHE A 324 -28.78 5.11 -1.70
N ALA A 325 -27.57 4.99 -1.14
CA ALA A 325 -27.22 5.61 0.13
C ALA A 325 -27.36 7.15 0.09
N HIS A 326 -26.95 7.77 -1.02
CA HIS A 326 -27.11 9.22 -1.18
C HIS A 326 -28.58 9.62 -1.41
N ALA A 327 -29.35 8.81 -2.15
CA ALA A 327 -30.78 8.99 -2.34
C ALA A 327 -31.54 9.03 -0.99
N GLN A 328 -31.19 8.16 -0.04
CA GLN A 328 -31.74 8.18 1.32
C GLN A 328 -31.42 9.49 2.06
N SER A 329 -30.21 10.04 1.89
CA SER A 329 -29.84 11.33 2.50
C SER A 329 -30.68 12.49 1.95
N GLU A 330 -30.91 12.53 0.63
CA GLU A 330 -31.77 13.54 -0.01
C GLU A 330 -33.22 13.41 0.48
N TYR A 331 -33.74 12.19 0.57
CA TYR A 331 -35.07 11.92 1.12
C TYR A 331 -35.23 12.48 2.54
N TRP A 332 -34.35 12.12 3.48
CA TRP A 332 -34.51 12.51 4.88
C TRP A 332 -34.41 14.02 5.10
N LEU A 333 -33.48 14.70 4.42
CA LEU A 333 -33.40 16.16 4.48
C LEU A 333 -34.65 16.83 3.89
N GLY A 334 -35.14 16.35 2.75
CA GLY A 334 -36.39 16.83 2.16
C GLY A 334 -37.61 16.58 3.04
N TYR A 335 -37.68 15.41 3.68
CA TYR A 335 -38.79 15.02 4.55
C TYR A 335 -38.89 15.89 5.80
N VAL A 336 -37.76 16.18 6.45
CA VAL A 336 -37.74 17.10 7.61
C VAL A 336 -38.19 18.51 7.23
N ASP A 337 -37.83 18.99 6.04
CA ASP A 337 -38.31 20.29 5.56
C ASP A 337 -39.81 20.25 5.22
N PHE A 338 -40.27 19.17 4.60
CA PHE A 338 -41.68 18.95 4.25
C PHE A 338 -42.60 18.97 5.48
N ILE A 339 -42.29 18.19 6.52
CA ILE A 339 -43.12 18.14 7.74
C ILE A 339 -43.09 19.43 8.56
N ARG A 340 -42.13 20.32 8.28
CA ARG A 340 -42.04 21.66 8.88
C ARG A 340 -42.65 22.73 7.98
N TYR A 341 -43.41 22.34 6.96
CA TYR A 341 -44.09 23.24 6.02
C TYR A 341 -43.10 24.10 5.21
N ARG A 342 -41.81 23.71 5.14
CA ARG A 342 -40.76 24.40 4.38
C ARG A 342 -40.65 23.84 2.97
N TYR A 343 -41.76 23.84 2.23
CA TYR A 343 -41.86 23.15 0.93
C TYR A 343 -40.86 23.65 -0.12
N ALA A 344 -40.57 24.95 -0.14
CA ALA A 344 -39.57 25.51 -1.06
C ALA A 344 -38.16 24.93 -0.83
N ALA A 345 -37.81 24.57 0.42
CA ALA A 345 -36.56 23.91 0.75
C ALA A 345 -36.60 22.39 0.49
N ALA A 346 -37.78 21.77 0.69
CA ALA A 346 -37.98 20.33 0.48
C ALA A 346 -37.97 19.92 -1.00
N LEU A 347 -38.53 20.75 -1.90
CA LEU A 347 -38.67 20.42 -3.32
C LEU A 347 -37.35 20.01 -4.00
N PRO A 348 -36.26 20.80 -3.96
CA PRO A 348 -35.01 20.42 -4.62
C PRO A 348 -34.42 19.11 -4.08
N ARG A 349 -34.65 18.80 -2.79
CA ARG A 349 -34.23 17.54 -2.16
C ARG A 349 -35.00 16.35 -2.70
N PHE A 350 -36.32 16.46 -2.83
CA PHE A 350 -37.13 15.40 -3.42
C PHE A 350 -36.90 15.22 -4.93
N GLU A 351 -36.59 16.30 -5.66
CA GLU A 351 -36.17 16.19 -7.07
C GLU A 351 -34.84 15.44 -7.21
N ALA A 352 -33.84 15.75 -6.36
CA ALA A 352 -32.58 15.01 -6.31
C ALA A 352 -32.80 13.53 -5.97
N TYR A 353 -33.64 13.24 -4.97
CA TYR A 353 -34.01 11.87 -4.61
C TYR A 353 -34.65 11.12 -5.80
N ARG A 354 -35.60 11.74 -6.51
CA ARG A 354 -36.23 11.17 -7.71
C ARG A 354 -35.22 10.87 -8.80
N ASP A 355 -34.29 11.79 -9.06
CA ASP A 355 -33.33 11.64 -10.14
C ASP A 355 -32.30 10.54 -9.83
N LEU A 356 -31.86 10.43 -8.56
CA LEU A 356 -31.06 9.31 -8.07
C LEU A 356 -31.82 7.98 -8.15
N ALA A 357 -33.07 7.93 -7.73
CA ALA A 357 -33.89 6.71 -7.81
C ALA A 357 -34.15 6.28 -9.26
N ARG A 358 -34.35 7.24 -10.18
CA ARG A 358 -34.43 6.96 -11.62
C ARG A 358 -33.12 6.36 -12.14
N ARG A 359 -31.98 6.86 -11.68
CA ARG A 359 -30.67 6.32 -12.01
C ARG A 359 -30.49 4.89 -11.49
N LEU A 360 -30.95 4.58 -10.27
CA LEU A 360 -30.95 3.20 -9.75
C LEU A 360 -31.71 2.24 -10.66
N VAL A 361 -32.90 2.65 -11.10
CA VAL A 361 -33.71 1.86 -12.04
C VAL A 361 -32.98 1.66 -13.38
N GLN A 362 -32.29 2.68 -13.90
CA GLN A 362 -31.50 2.55 -15.12
C GLN A 362 -30.32 1.58 -14.96
N LEU A 363 -29.61 1.64 -13.83
CA LEU A 363 -28.48 0.76 -13.52
C LEU A 363 -28.93 -0.70 -13.33
N ARG A 364 -30.08 -0.91 -12.68
CA ARG A 364 -30.61 -2.24 -12.36
C ARG A 364 -32.12 -2.32 -12.62
N PRO A 365 -32.57 -2.41 -13.89
CA PRO A 365 -34.00 -2.39 -14.23
C PRO A 365 -34.82 -3.56 -13.66
N GLY A 366 -34.17 -4.66 -13.30
CA GLY A 366 -34.80 -5.81 -12.67
C GLY A 366 -34.94 -5.71 -11.14
N ASN A 367 -34.38 -4.69 -10.50
CA ASN A 367 -34.47 -4.53 -9.05
C ASN A 367 -35.79 -3.86 -8.66
N ARG A 368 -36.71 -4.65 -8.08
CA ARG A 368 -38.03 -4.19 -7.62
C ARG A 368 -37.94 -3.10 -6.53
N GLU A 369 -36.95 -3.17 -5.65
CA GLU A 369 -36.78 -2.19 -4.56
C GLU A 369 -36.43 -0.82 -5.13
N TYR A 370 -35.60 -0.76 -6.16
CA TYR A 370 -35.24 0.51 -6.82
C TYR A 370 -36.41 1.15 -7.55
N TRP A 371 -37.30 0.34 -8.14
CA TRP A 371 -38.57 0.84 -8.66
C TRP A 371 -39.47 1.39 -7.54
N ARG A 372 -39.50 0.75 -6.37
CA ARG A 372 -40.25 1.22 -5.21
C ARG A 372 -39.73 2.56 -4.70
N GLU A 373 -38.40 2.73 -4.62
CA GLU A 373 -37.76 4.02 -4.30
C GLU A 373 -38.16 5.13 -5.27
N LEU A 374 -38.18 4.85 -6.58
CA LEU A 374 -38.62 5.83 -7.58
C LEU A 374 -40.09 6.23 -7.37
N GLY A 375 -40.95 5.27 -7.06
CA GLY A 375 -42.35 5.53 -6.74
C GLY A 375 -42.51 6.37 -5.46
N TYR A 376 -41.68 6.13 -4.44
CA TYR A 376 -41.65 6.95 -3.23
C TYR A 376 -41.21 8.39 -3.52
N ALA A 377 -40.14 8.58 -4.29
CA ALA A 377 -39.65 9.90 -4.64
C ALA A 377 -40.69 10.73 -5.44
N GLN A 378 -41.32 10.12 -6.44
CA GLN A 378 -42.41 10.75 -7.20
C GLN A 378 -43.62 11.06 -6.29
N GLY A 379 -43.94 10.14 -5.39
CA GLY A 379 -44.98 10.31 -4.38
C GLY A 379 -44.73 11.49 -3.46
N ASN A 380 -43.49 11.69 -3.00
CA ASN A 380 -43.10 12.81 -2.15
C ASN A 380 -43.29 14.17 -2.85
N ILE A 381 -42.92 14.27 -4.14
CA ILE A 381 -43.13 15.48 -4.95
C ILE A 381 -44.64 15.74 -5.15
N CYS A 382 -45.41 14.69 -5.41
CA CYS A 382 -46.88 14.77 -5.49
C CYS A 382 -47.48 15.33 -4.19
N SER A 383 -47.14 14.75 -3.03
CA SER A 383 -47.64 15.22 -1.73
C SER A 383 -47.21 16.66 -1.41
N LEU A 384 -45.99 17.05 -1.79
CA LEU A 384 -45.51 18.43 -1.63
C LEU A 384 -46.33 19.41 -2.47
N ALA A 385 -46.62 19.08 -3.72
CA ALA A 385 -47.43 19.91 -4.59
C ALA A 385 -48.86 20.12 -4.06
N VAL A 386 -49.47 19.06 -3.51
CA VAL A 386 -50.81 19.12 -2.89
C VAL A 386 -50.79 19.95 -1.60
N ALA A 387 -49.82 19.72 -0.72
CA ALA A 387 -49.71 20.41 0.56
C ALA A 387 -49.41 21.92 0.40
N HIS A 388 -48.50 22.27 -0.51
CA HIS A 388 -48.21 23.68 -0.81
C HIS A 388 -49.43 24.41 -1.37
N GLY A 389 -50.21 23.77 -2.24
CA GLY A 389 -51.45 24.33 -2.77
C GLY A 389 -52.49 24.59 -1.68
N ALA A 390 -52.60 23.71 -0.68
CA ALA A 390 -53.50 23.89 0.46
C ALA A 390 -53.07 25.06 1.38
N ASP A 391 -51.78 25.21 1.66
CA ASP A 391 -51.29 26.29 2.53
C ASP A 391 -51.38 27.66 1.85
N VAL A 392 -51.10 27.76 0.56
CA VAL A 392 -51.31 29.02 -0.22
C VAL A 392 -52.79 29.38 -0.28
N ALA A 393 -53.68 28.40 -0.46
CA ALA A 393 -55.13 28.63 -0.43
C ALA A 393 -55.65 29.09 0.95
N HIS A 394 -54.93 28.78 2.04
CA HIS A 394 -55.29 29.22 3.38
C HIS A 394 -54.85 30.65 3.69
N ASP A 395 -53.76 31.13 3.06
CA ASP A 395 -53.16 32.46 3.29
C ASP A 395 -53.63 33.52 2.26
N ALA A 396 -54.03 33.10 1.05
CA ALA A 396 -54.32 34.02 -0.05
C ALA A 396 -55.81 34.37 -0.18
N GLY A 397 -56.25 35.39 0.56
CA GLY A 397 -57.36 36.27 0.16
C GLY A 397 -56.99 37.25 -0.97
N HIS A 398 -55.90 37.01 -1.71
CA HIS A 398 -55.39 37.90 -2.76
C HIS A 398 -54.96 37.12 -4.00
N ASP A 399 -55.26 37.73 -5.14
CA ASP A 399 -55.07 37.29 -6.52
C ASP A 399 -53.58 37.03 -6.84
N VAL A 400 -53.04 35.90 -6.38
CA VAL A 400 -51.74 35.39 -6.82
C VAL A 400 -52.01 34.45 -8.00
N ALA A 401 -51.66 34.93 -9.19
CA ALA A 401 -51.76 34.20 -10.43
C ALA A 401 -51.35 32.71 -10.28
N HIS A 402 -52.28 31.84 -10.64
CA HIS A 402 -52.25 30.37 -10.60
C HIS A 402 -51.01 29.70 -11.22
N GLN A 403 -49.84 29.81 -10.60
CA GLN A 403 -48.65 29.01 -10.92
C GLN A 403 -48.37 27.94 -9.87
N GLY A 404 -49.40 27.18 -9.50
CA GLY A 404 -49.26 25.85 -8.89
C GLY A 404 -50.45 24.96 -9.28
N PRO A 405 -50.36 23.63 -9.39
CA PRO A 405 -49.22 22.75 -9.65
C PRO A 405 -49.52 21.78 -10.83
N GLN A 406 -49.41 22.21 -12.11
CA GLN A 406 -49.48 21.25 -13.24
C GLN A 406 -48.39 20.16 -13.15
N ALA A 407 -47.29 20.42 -12.46
CA ALA A 407 -46.24 19.44 -12.15
C ALA A 407 -46.69 18.37 -11.14
N GLY A 408 -47.63 18.69 -10.23
CA GLY A 408 -48.07 17.81 -9.14
C GLY A 408 -48.83 16.59 -9.66
N LEU A 409 -49.87 16.80 -10.48
CA LEU A 409 -50.64 15.69 -11.07
C LEU A 409 -49.79 14.74 -11.91
N GLY A 410 -48.82 15.28 -12.65
CA GLY A 410 -47.89 14.47 -13.44
C GLY A 410 -47.11 13.49 -12.58
N GLU A 411 -46.51 13.95 -11.48
CA GLU A 411 -45.77 13.08 -10.56
C GLU A 411 -46.70 12.16 -9.76
N CYS A 412 -47.92 12.59 -9.40
CA CYS A 412 -48.91 11.71 -8.75
C CYS A 412 -49.27 10.50 -9.63
N ARG A 413 -49.50 10.72 -10.93
CA ARG A 413 -49.78 9.64 -11.89
C ARG A 413 -48.59 8.71 -12.06
N ARG A 414 -47.39 9.26 -12.24
CA ARG A 414 -46.17 8.45 -12.36
C ARG A 414 -45.91 7.62 -11.11
N ALA A 415 -46.14 8.17 -9.92
CA ALA A 415 -45.98 7.44 -8.67
C ALA A 415 -46.93 6.24 -8.58
N LEU A 416 -48.19 6.42 -9.00
CA LEU A 416 -49.17 5.34 -9.09
C LEU A 416 -48.75 4.27 -10.12
N GLU A 417 -48.42 4.68 -11.35
CA GLU A 417 -47.97 3.78 -12.43
C GLU A 417 -46.71 2.99 -12.02
N THR A 418 -45.78 3.65 -11.34
CA THR A 418 -44.55 3.04 -10.85
C THR A 418 -44.84 2.02 -9.75
N MET A 419 -45.71 2.32 -8.80
CA MET A 419 -46.08 1.34 -7.76
C MET A 419 -46.89 0.16 -8.31
N GLN A 420 -47.75 0.38 -9.31
CA GLN A 420 -48.40 -0.71 -10.06
C GLN A 420 -47.37 -1.57 -10.80
N LYS A 421 -46.31 -0.96 -11.33
CA LYS A 421 -45.19 -1.71 -11.92
C LYS A 421 -44.48 -2.57 -10.86
N VAL A 422 -44.20 -2.02 -9.67
CA VAL A 422 -43.60 -2.74 -8.54
C VAL A 422 -44.45 -3.94 -8.13
N ASP A 423 -45.78 -3.80 -8.08
CA ASP A 423 -46.71 -4.90 -7.80
C ASP A 423 -46.68 -5.96 -8.90
N SER A 424 -46.65 -5.56 -10.18
CA SER A 424 -46.57 -6.50 -11.30
C SER A 424 -45.30 -7.37 -11.29
N MET A 425 -44.21 -6.89 -10.68
CA MET A 425 -42.96 -7.65 -10.54
C MET A 425 -43.05 -8.75 -9.47
N LYS A 426 -43.87 -8.55 -8.44
CA LYS A 426 -44.16 -9.56 -7.39
C LYS A 426 -45.55 -9.26 -6.78
N PRO A 427 -46.62 -9.84 -7.36
CA PRO A 427 -47.97 -9.61 -6.88
C PRO A 427 -48.22 -10.20 -5.50
N GLY A 428 -49.22 -9.66 -4.79
CA GLY A 428 -49.68 -10.19 -3.50
C GLY A 428 -48.92 -9.66 -2.28
N ASP A 429 -48.07 -8.65 -2.47
CA ASP A 429 -47.39 -7.96 -1.38
C ASP A 429 -48.32 -6.91 -0.76
N ALA A 430 -48.80 -7.15 0.46
CA ALA A 430 -49.73 -6.26 1.15
C ALA A 430 -49.17 -4.84 1.33
N GLY A 431 -47.86 -4.70 1.56
CA GLY A 431 -47.22 -3.39 1.72
C GLY A 431 -47.20 -2.59 0.42
N VAL A 432 -47.02 -3.25 -0.73
CA VAL A 432 -47.11 -2.56 -2.04
C VAL A 432 -48.55 -2.23 -2.40
N ARG A 433 -49.52 -3.06 -2.03
CA ARG A 433 -50.95 -2.72 -2.19
C ARG A 433 -51.33 -1.51 -1.34
N GLU A 434 -50.83 -1.42 -0.10
CA GLU A 434 -50.98 -0.24 0.76
C GLU A 434 -50.34 1.00 0.11
N ASP A 435 -49.12 0.88 -0.45
CA ASP A 435 -48.47 1.97 -1.20
C ASP A 435 -49.34 2.43 -2.39
N ILE A 436 -49.91 1.51 -3.18
CA ILE A 436 -50.80 1.84 -4.31
C ILE A 436 -52.07 2.55 -3.84
N ALA A 437 -52.69 2.07 -2.76
CA ALA A 437 -53.84 2.74 -2.16
C ALA A 437 -53.50 4.17 -1.74
N ASN A 438 -52.34 4.36 -1.11
CA ASN A 438 -51.82 5.69 -0.76
C ASN A 438 -51.64 6.57 -2.01
N ARG A 439 -51.12 6.05 -3.13
CA ARG A 439 -50.98 6.81 -4.39
C ARG A 439 -52.31 7.22 -5.01
N HIS A 440 -53.32 6.36 -4.97
CA HIS A 440 -54.69 6.76 -5.36
C HIS A 440 -55.22 7.90 -4.48
N GLY A 441 -54.96 7.86 -3.18
CA GLY A 441 -55.37 8.92 -2.26
C GLY A 441 -54.74 10.28 -2.58
N TRP A 442 -53.42 10.32 -2.80
CA TRP A 442 -52.72 11.55 -3.19
C TRP A 442 -53.12 12.07 -4.56
N LEU A 443 -53.32 11.18 -5.54
CA LEU A 443 -53.83 11.57 -6.86
C LEU A 443 -55.24 12.16 -6.75
N ALA A 444 -56.10 11.61 -5.89
CA ALA A 444 -57.42 12.16 -5.64
C ALA A 444 -57.35 13.58 -5.05
N ASP A 445 -56.46 13.82 -4.08
CA ASP A 445 -56.31 15.15 -3.47
C ASP A 445 -55.73 16.17 -4.46
N ALA A 446 -54.79 15.76 -5.31
CA ALA A 446 -54.28 16.60 -6.39
C ALA A 446 -55.36 16.93 -7.43
N LEU A 447 -56.19 15.96 -7.82
CA LEU A 447 -57.32 16.19 -8.73
C LEU A 447 -58.35 17.14 -8.12
N ARG A 448 -58.66 16.98 -6.83
CA ARG A 448 -59.55 17.86 -6.08
C ARG A 448 -59.01 19.29 -6.03
N ALA A 449 -57.71 19.47 -5.82
CA ALA A 449 -57.08 20.80 -5.82
C ALA A 449 -57.21 21.51 -7.17
N GLU A 450 -57.31 20.76 -8.28
CA GLU A 450 -57.62 21.30 -9.62
C GLU A 450 -59.13 21.40 -9.92
N GLY A 451 -60.01 21.14 -8.95
CA GLY A 451 -61.47 21.19 -9.12
C GLY A 451 -62.06 19.99 -9.90
N ARG A 452 -61.29 18.90 -10.07
CA ARG A 452 -61.68 17.71 -10.83
C ARG A 452 -62.32 16.67 -9.92
N ASP A 453 -63.36 17.07 -9.18
CA ASP A 453 -63.94 16.30 -8.07
C ASP A 453 -64.49 14.93 -8.47
N ARG A 454 -65.03 14.78 -9.69
CA ARG A 454 -65.51 13.47 -10.18
C ARG A 454 -64.37 12.48 -10.38
N GLU A 455 -63.27 12.92 -10.98
CA GLU A 455 -62.09 12.07 -11.16
C GLU A 455 -61.43 11.76 -9.81
N ALA A 456 -61.40 12.74 -8.89
CA ALA A 456 -60.96 12.51 -7.52
C ALA A 456 -61.80 11.44 -6.82
N LEU A 457 -63.13 11.45 -7.02
CA LEU A 457 -64.04 10.45 -6.47
C LEU A 457 -63.77 9.04 -7.03
N GLU A 458 -63.45 8.92 -8.31
CA GLU A 458 -63.04 7.65 -8.93
C GLU A 458 -61.76 7.10 -8.28
N GLN A 459 -60.76 7.97 -8.08
CA GLN A 459 -59.50 7.59 -7.41
C GLN A 459 -59.73 7.18 -5.95
N ARG A 460 -60.61 7.86 -5.21
CA ARG A 460 -61.01 7.43 -3.85
C ARG A 460 -61.73 6.08 -3.87
N GLY A 461 -62.54 5.80 -4.90
CA GLY A 461 -63.15 4.49 -5.10
C GLY A 461 -62.13 3.37 -5.30
N ALA A 462 -61.10 3.61 -6.10
CA ALA A 462 -59.98 2.67 -6.28
C ALA A 462 -59.19 2.45 -4.99
N GLN A 463 -58.87 3.53 -4.26
CA GLN A 463 -58.24 3.45 -2.94
C GLN A 463 -59.09 2.63 -1.96
N ALA A 464 -60.40 2.90 -1.90
CA ALA A 464 -61.34 2.22 -1.03
C ALA A 464 -61.38 0.70 -1.29
N ALA A 465 -61.39 0.29 -2.55
CA ALA A 465 -61.42 -1.13 -2.92
C ALA A 465 -60.21 -1.90 -2.37
N ILE A 466 -59.01 -1.32 -2.49
CA ILE A 466 -57.75 -1.92 -2.01
C ILE A 466 -57.74 -1.98 -0.48
N VAL A 467 -58.02 -0.87 0.19
CA VAL A 467 -58.01 -0.83 1.68
C VAL A 467 -59.03 -1.79 2.28
N GLN A 468 -60.21 -1.94 1.65
CA GLN A 468 -61.18 -2.94 2.08
C GLN A 468 -60.68 -4.38 1.91
N GLU A 469 -59.93 -4.68 0.86
CA GLU A 469 -59.32 -6.01 0.68
C GLU A 469 -58.29 -6.27 1.77
N LEU A 470 -57.38 -5.32 2.02
CA LEU A 470 -56.40 -5.40 3.09
C LEU A 470 -57.05 -5.59 4.47
N LEU A 471 -58.15 -4.88 4.75
CA LEU A 471 -58.92 -5.07 5.99
C LEU A 471 -59.65 -6.42 6.08
N ARG A 472 -60.04 -7.04 4.96
CA ARG A 472 -60.61 -8.39 4.99
C ARG A 472 -59.54 -9.43 5.32
N GLU A 473 -58.32 -9.21 4.86
CA GLU A 473 -57.17 -10.10 5.13
C GLU A 473 -56.64 -9.95 6.55
N ASP A 474 -56.50 -8.71 7.05
CA ASP A 474 -56.09 -8.42 8.42
C ASP A 474 -57.03 -7.40 9.09
N PRO A 475 -58.17 -7.85 9.65
CA PRO A 475 -59.18 -6.97 10.25
C PRO A 475 -58.71 -6.22 11.51
N LYS A 476 -57.58 -6.62 12.10
CA LYS A 476 -57.05 -6.02 13.33
C LYS A 476 -55.91 -5.04 13.06
N ASN A 477 -55.50 -4.89 11.80
CA ASN A 477 -54.44 -3.97 11.43
C ASN A 477 -54.90 -2.52 11.65
N VAL A 478 -54.28 -1.85 12.62
CA VAL A 478 -54.62 -0.46 12.96
C VAL A 478 -54.29 0.50 11.80
N SER A 479 -53.23 0.25 11.04
CA SER A 479 -52.87 1.07 9.86
C SER A 479 -54.01 1.07 8.84
N TYR A 480 -54.50 -0.12 8.48
CA TYR A 480 -55.58 -0.26 7.50
C TYR A 480 -56.91 0.32 8.00
N LEU A 481 -57.18 0.25 9.31
CA LEU A 481 -58.36 0.89 9.90
C LEU A 481 -58.29 2.42 9.83
N VAL A 482 -57.11 2.99 10.06
CA VAL A 482 -56.85 4.44 9.93
C VAL A 482 -56.99 4.87 8.46
N ASP A 483 -56.42 4.13 7.52
CA ASP A 483 -56.57 4.42 6.09
C ASP A 483 -58.03 4.39 5.66
N TRP A 484 -58.79 3.39 6.12
CA TRP A 484 -60.20 3.25 5.80
C TRP A 484 -61.06 4.41 6.33
N MET A 485 -60.77 4.83 7.57
CA MET A 485 -61.38 6.01 8.18
C MET A 485 -61.10 7.27 7.35
N LEU A 486 -59.84 7.48 6.92
CA LEU A 486 -59.45 8.63 6.12
C LEU A 486 -60.08 8.62 4.73
N VAL A 487 -60.15 7.45 4.06
CA VAL A 487 -60.83 7.27 2.77
C VAL A 487 -62.29 7.67 2.86
N ARG A 488 -63.01 7.21 3.89
CA ARG A 488 -64.42 7.55 4.11
C ARG A 488 -64.60 9.05 4.31
N TYR A 489 -63.77 9.67 5.15
CA TYR A 489 -63.83 11.10 5.38
C TYR A 489 -63.56 11.90 4.09
N SER A 490 -62.47 11.63 3.39
CA SER A 490 -62.14 12.35 2.15
C SER A 490 -63.18 12.14 1.04
N THR A 491 -63.76 10.94 0.95
CA THR A 491 -64.88 10.66 0.04
C THR A 491 -66.13 11.46 0.41
N SER A 492 -66.41 11.64 1.70
CA SER A 492 -67.54 12.46 2.16
C SER A 492 -67.41 13.91 1.73
N GLU A 493 -66.20 14.46 1.79
CA GLU A 493 -65.91 15.84 1.40
C GLU A 493 -66.09 16.04 -0.11
N LEU A 494 -65.67 15.07 -0.93
CA LEU A 494 -65.89 15.08 -2.38
C LEU A 494 -67.38 14.96 -2.74
N LEU A 495 -68.09 14.03 -2.09
CA LEU A 495 -69.54 13.87 -2.29
C LEU A 495 -70.30 15.15 -1.92
N ARG A 496 -69.89 15.87 -0.87
CA ARG A 496 -70.48 17.16 -0.50
C ARG A 496 -70.24 18.20 -1.60
N ALA A 497 -69.03 18.30 -2.12
CA ALA A 497 -68.71 19.23 -3.21
C ALA A 497 -69.51 18.94 -4.49
N LEU A 498 -69.79 17.67 -4.76
CA LEU A 498 -70.62 17.21 -5.88
C LEU A 498 -72.15 17.33 -5.64
N GLY A 499 -72.58 17.83 -4.47
CA GLY A 499 -73.99 17.99 -4.12
C GLY A 499 -74.68 16.73 -3.59
N GLU A 500 -73.93 15.64 -3.35
CA GLU A 500 -74.45 14.36 -2.86
C GLU A 500 -74.52 14.29 -1.32
N GLY A 501 -75.17 15.28 -0.70
CA GLY A 501 -75.16 15.51 0.75
C GLY A 501 -75.56 14.29 1.61
N THR A 502 -76.56 13.50 1.19
CA THR A 502 -77.00 12.31 1.94
C THR A 502 -75.91 11.24 2.00
N ARG A 503 -75.22 10.99 0.88
CA ARG A 503 -74.12 10.01 0.82
C ARG A 503 -72.89 10.52 1.57
N ALA A 504 -72.62 11.82 1.47
CA ALA A 504 -71.56 12.48 2.24
C ALA A 504 -71.77 12.28 3.75
N GLU A 505 -72.96 12.57 4.26
CA GLU A 505 -73.25 12.46 5.69
C GLU A 505 -73.22 11.00 6.19
N ALA A 506 -73.63 10.03 5.36
CA ALA A 506 -73.48 8.61 5.67
C ALA A 506 -72.00 8.21 5.83
N MET A 507 -71.15 8.56 4.85
CA MET A 507 -69.71 8.28 4.90
C MET A 507 -69.03 8.92 6.10
N ARG A 508 -69.41 10.18 6.42
CA ARG A 508 -68.85 10.90 7.57
C ARG A 508 -69.24 10.26 8.91
N ARG A 509 -70.48 9.78 9.03
CA ARG A 509 -70.94 9.05 10.21
C ARG A 509 -70.18 7.74 10.41
N GLU A 510 -69.90 7.02 9.32
CA GLU A 510 -69.07 5.81 9.38
C GLU A 510 -67.63 6.14 9.81
N ALA A 511 -67.01 7.19 9.26
CA ALA A 511 -65.69 7.64 9.67
C ALA A 511 -65.63 8.05 11.17
N LEU A 512 -66.69 8.69 11.68
CA LEU A 512 -66.85 8.99 13.11
C LEU A 512 -66.93 7.72 13.96
N SER A 513 -67.66 6.69 13.49
CA SER A 513 -67.69 5.41 14.17
C SER A 513 -66.35 4.68 14.15
N ASP A 514 -65.55 4.84 13.09
CA ASP A 514 -64.21 4.25 12.98
C ASP A 514 -63.24 4.91 13.97
N VAL A 515 -63.21 6.24 14.03
CA VAL A 515 -62.34 6.97 14.97
C VAL A 515 -62.73 6.70 16.43
N ASP A 516 -64.03 6.56 16.74
CA ASP A 516 -64.48 6.18 18.08
C ASP A 516 -63.96 4.79 18.49
N ARG A 517 -63.90 3.83 17.54
CA ARG A 517 -63.30 2.51 17.78
C ARG A 517 -61.78 2.60 17.98
N LEU A 518 -61.09 3.44 17.22
CA LEU A 518 -59.64 3.67 17.37
C LEU A 518 -59.33 4.29 18.75
N ILE A 519 -60.10 5.29 19.20
CA ILE A 519 -59.96 5.88 20.55
C ILE A 519 -60.20 4.82 21.63
N ALA A 520 -61.19 3.95 21.47
CA ALA A 520 -61.44 2.89 22.44
C ALA A 520 -60.28 1.88 22.53
N SER A 521 -59.57 1.64 21.42
CA SER A 521 -58.42 0.74 21.37
C SER A 521 -57.13 1.33 21.94
N ASP A 522 -56.94 2.65 21.79
CA ASP A 522 -55.79 3.39 22.32
C ASP A 522 -56.25 4.75 22.86
N PRO A 523 -56.73 4.81 24.12
CA PRO A 523 -57.30 6.02 24.69
C PRO A 523 -56.29 7.15 24.88
N GLU A 524 -55.00 6.84 24.99
CA GLU A 524 -53.93 7.81 25.23
C GLU A 524 -53.46 8.50 23.93
N ASN A 525 -53.82 7.95 22.77
CA ASN A 525 -53.51 8.55 21.48
C ASN A 525 -54.36 9.82 21.24
N ASN A 526 -53.72 10.98 21.43
CA ASN A 526 -54.36 12.27 21.26
C ASN A 526 -54.71 12.59 19.79
N ASP A 527 -54.05 11.96 18.81
CA ASP A 527 -54.31 12.21 17.39
C ASP A 527 -55.71 11.75 17.00
N TRP A 528 -56.19 10.63 17.55
CA TRP A 528 -57.55 10.16 17.31
C TRP A 528 -58.60 11.15 17.85
N ARG A 529 -58.32 11.84 18.95
CA ARG A 529 -59.20 12.90 19.47
C ARG A 529 -59.21 14.12 18.55
N VAL A 530 -58.08 14.46 17.93
CA VAL A 530 -57.99 15.53 16.92
C VAL A 530 -58.82 15.16 15.69
N TRP A 531 -58.65 13.95 15.16
CA TRP A 531 -59.42 13.47 14.01
C TRP A 531 -60.92 13.42 14.28
N ARG A 532 -61.32 12.93 15.45
CA ARG A 532 -62.73 12.94 15.87
C ARG A 532 -63.33 14.34 15.88
N ARG A 533 -62.61 15.34 16.41
CA ARG A 533 -63.06 16.74 16.36
C ARG A 533 -63.19 17.24 14.93
N LYS A 534 -62.21 16.93 14.07
CA LYS A 534 -62.23 17.32 12.65
C LYS A 534 -63.44 16.76 11.92
N PHE A 535 -63.77 15.49 12.13
CA PHE A 535 -64.92 14.84 11.49
C PHE A 535 -66.26 15.33 12.05
N GLY A 536 -66.31 15.66 13.35
CA GLY A 536 -67.50 16.11 14.06
C GLY A 536 -67.84 17.60 13.89
N GLY A 537 -66.91 18.41 13.38
CA GLY A 537 -67.16 19.82 13.07
C GLY A 537 -68.31 19.98 12.08
N ARG A 538 -69.23 20.91 12.33
CA ARG A 538 -70.16 21.36 11.28
C ARG A 538 -69.36 22.25 10.31
N PRO A 539 -69.47 22.06 8.99
CA PRO A 539 -68.92 23.03 8.06
C PRO A 539 -69.61 24.38 8.33
N ASN A 540 -68.81 25.45 8.42
CA ASN A 540 -69.33 26.82 8.41
C ASN A 540 -69.94 27.15 7.06
#